data_AF-A0A8J2R9T2-F1
#
_entry.id   AF-A0A8J2R9T2-F1
#
_cell.length_a   1.000
_cell.length_b   1.000
_cell.length_c   1.000
_cell.angle_alpha   90.00
_cell.angle_beta   90.00
_cell.angle_gamma   90.00
#
_symmetry.space_group_name_H-M   'P 1'
#
loop_
_entity.id
_entity.type
_entity.pdbx_description
1 polymer ?
#
loop_
_entity_poly.entity_id
_entity_poly.type
_entity_poly.pdbx_seq_one_letter_code
_entity_poly.pdbx_strand_id
1 'polypeptide(L)'
;MGSKPQIYHEKQVKELCALHALNNLFQSRNTFSKSELDTICSRLSPNVWINPHRSMLGLGNYDINVIMAALQKKGCEAVWFDKRKDPGCLDLSNICGFILNVPSDYKLGFVMLPLRRRHWITIRQIQGNFYNLDSKLDSPQLIGRNTDLITYLKEQLECKEKELFVVVSKEVEEKQQWMHQYSGNNYQVQNKGNGACESDHSPSLNDCDVECLRVSDVSNCAVNGDNF
;
A
#
# COMPACT_ATOMS: atom_id res chain seq x y z
N MET A 1 -25.29 15.55 -21.95
CA MET A 1 -24.42 16.10 -20.88
C MET A 1 -24.30 15.03 -19.82
N GLY A 2 -23.12 14.44 -19.63
CA GLY A 2 -22.92 13.45 -18.58
C GLY A 2 -22.98 14.13 -17.22
N SER A 3 -23.84 13.64 -16.32
CA SER A 3 -23.87 14.08 -14.92
C SER A 3 -22.48 13.86 -14.30
N LYS A 4 -21.95 14.87 -13.60
CA LYS A 4 -20.69 14.71 -12.85
C LYS A 4 -20.84 13.53 -11.88
N PRO A 5 -19.81 12.67 -11.74
CA PRO A 5 -19.85 11.56 -10.78
C PRO A 5 -20.11 12.12 -9.38
N GLN A 6 -21.11 11.59 -8.67
CA GLN A 6 -21.29 11.90 -7.26
C GLN A 6 -20.26 11.10 -6.45
N ILE A 7 -19.09 11.72 -6.23
CA ILE A 7 -18.00 11.12 -5.47
C ILE A 7 -18.22 11.41 -3.99
N TYR A 8 -18.18 10.35 -3.17
CA TYR A 8 -18.16 10.51 -1.73
C TYR A 8 -16.77 11.00 -1.29
N HIS A 9 -16.74 12.12 -0.58
CA HIS A 9 -15.52 12.72 -0.05
C HIS A 9 -15.73 13.20 1.37
N GLU A 10 -15.10 12.53 2.32
CA GLU A 10 -15.08 12.90 3.73
C GLU A 10 -13.83 13.76 4.00
N LYS A 11 -14.08 15.01 4.41
CA LYS A 11 -13.03 15.93 4.81
C LYS A 11 -12.57 15.66 6.24
N GLN A 12 -11.31 15.93 6.49
CA GLN A 12 -10.68 15.65 7.76
C GLN A 12 -11.23 16.53 8.87
N VAL A 13 -11.53 15.89 10.00
CA VAL A 13 -11.80 16.56 11.27
C VAL A 13 -10.74 16.13 12.28
N LYS A 14 -9.99 17.09 12.83
CA LYS A 14 -8.91 16.85 13.81
C LYS A 14 -7.80 15.94 13.24
N GLU A 15 -7.37 14.90 13.96
CA GLU A 15 -6.30 13.99 13.52
C GLU A 15 -6.83 12.67 12.94
N LEU A 16 -8.12 12.58 12.60
CA LEU A 16 -8.80 11.36 12.16
C LEU A 16 -8.52 10.97 10.69
N CYS A 17 -7.34 11.31 10.15
CA CYS A 17 -7.01 11.05 8.75
C CYS A 17 -7.19 9.59 8.33
N ALA A 18 -6.83 8.62 9.17
CA ALA A 18 -7.04 7.20 8.87
C ALA A 18 -8.52 6.80 8.75
N LEU A 19 -9.39 7.37 9.59
CA LEU A 19 -10.84 7.14 9.52
C LEU A 19 -11.40 7.62 8.18
N HIS A 20 -11.05 8.86 7.82
CA HIS A 20 -11.55 9.47 6.59
C HIS A 20 -10.95 8.80 5.35
N ALA A 21 -9.67 8.40 5.40
CA ALA A 21 -9.05 7.58 4.36
C ALA A 21 -9.85 6.28 4.14
N LEU A 22 -10.15 5.52 5.20
CA LEU A 22 -10.97 4.31 5.09
C LEU A 22 -12.37 4.58 4.53
N ASN A 23 -13.08 5.59 5.03
CA ASN A 23 -14.42 5.90 4.53
C ASN A 23 -14.42 6.37 3.07
N ASN A 24 -13.42 7.19 2.68
CA ASN A 24 -13.18 7.58 1.30
C ASN A 24 -12.85 6.36 0.43
N LEU A 25 -12.05 5.43 0.94
CA LEU A 25 -11.70 4.20 0.25
C LEU A 25 -12.91 3.34 0.00
N PHE A 26 -13.89 3.26 0.91
CA PHE A 26 -15.12 2.50 0.68
C PHE A 26 -16.24 3.30 0.00
N GLN A 27 -16.02 4.59 -0.27
CA GLN A 27 -16.99 5.49 -0.93
C GLN A 27 -18.35 5.51 -0.21
N SER A 28 -18.34 5.40 1.11
CA SER A 28 -19.56 5.37 1.90
C SER A 28 -19.36 6.00 3.28
N ARG A 29 -20.33 6.84 3.65
CA ARG A 29 -20.37 7.47 4.97
C ARG A 29 -20.57 6.41 6.05
N ASN A 30 -19.88 6.59 7.18
CA ASN A 30 -19.99 5.72 8.35
C ASN A 30 -19.62 4.25 8.04
N THR A 31 -18.77 4.00 7.03
CA THR A 31 -18.23 2.64 6.82
C THR A 31 -17.47 2.18 8.05
N PHE A 32 -16.68 3.10 8.61
CA PHE A 32 -16.06 3.01 9.91
C PHE A 32 -16.42 4.24 10.74
N SER A 33 -16.34 4.07 12.05
CA SER A 33 -16.50 5.14 13.03
C SER A 33 -15.26 5.25 13.92
N LYS A 34 -15.10 6.41 14.57
CA LYS A 34 -14.03 6.62 15.53
C LYS A 34 -14.03 5.56 16.65
N SER A 35 -15.20 5.26 17.22
CA SER A 35 -15.33 4.27 18.29
C SER A 35 -14.92 2.86 17.84
N GLU A 36 -15.20 2.51 16.59
CA GLU A 36 -14.77 1.26 15.99
C GLU A 36 -13.24 1.19 15.86
N LEU A 37 -12.60 2.24 15.33
CA LEU A 37 -11.13 2.28 15.22
C LEU A 37 -10.44 2.33 16.59
N ASP A 38 -11.02 3.05 17.57
CA ASP A 38 -10.54 3.05 18.95
C ASP A 38 -10.62 1.65 19.59
N THR A 39 -11.67 0.88 19.26
CA THR A 39 -11.83 -0.51 19.72
C THR A 39 -10.77 -1.41 19.10
N ILE A 40 -10.51 -1.29 17.80
CA ILE A 40 -9.45 -2.02 17.10
C ILE A 40 -8.09 -1.70 17.71
N CYS A 41 -7.77 -0.41 17.87
CA CYS A 41 -6.53 0.05 18.48
C CYS A 41 -6.34 -0.52 19.90
N SER A 42 -7.40 -0.58 20.70
CA SER A 42 -7.37 -1.16 22.06
C SER A 42 -7.15 -2.67 22.06
N ARG A 43 -7.69 -3.40 21.09
CA ARG A 43 -7.45 -4.85 20.96
C ARG A 43 -6.03 -5.19 20.51
N LEU A 44 -5.45 -4.38 19.62
CA LEU A 44 -4.07 -4.57 19.14
C LEU A 44 -3.02 -4.22 20.20
N SER A 45 -3.38 -3.49 21.26
CA SER A 45 -2.47 -3.10 22.34
C SER A 45 -3.18 -3.17 23.70
N PRO A 46 -3.51 -4.39 24.19
CA PRO A 46 -4.35 -4.58 25.38
C PRO A 46 -3.65 -4.19 26.68
N ASN A 47 -2.31 -4.21 26.74
CA ASN A 47 -1.52 -3.98 27.95
C ASN A 47 -1.16 -2.51 28.23
N VAL A 48 -1.69 -1.57 27.45
CA VAL A 48 -1.35 -0.14 27.58
C VAL A 48 -2.54 0.65 28.12
N TRP A 49 -3.07 0.23 29.27
CA TRP A 49 -4.21 0.88 29.95
C TRP A 49 -3.86 2.32 30.41
N ILE A 50 -2.56 2.63 30.58
CA ILE A 50 -2.09 4.00 30.72
C ILE A 50 -0.94 4.17 29.72
N ASN A 51 -1.22 4.74 28.56
CA ASN A 51 -0.16 5.20 27.66
C ASN A 51 -0.05 6.73 27.80
N PRO A 52 0.98 7.26 28.49
CA PRO A 52 1.27 8.70 28.51
C PRO A 52 1.53 9.27 27.10
N HIS A 53 1.70 8.39 26.11
CA HIS A 53 1.97 8.70 24.70
C HIS A 53 0.96 8.08 23.70
N ARG A 54 -0.13 7.41 24.13
CA ARG A 54 -1.32 7.33 23.24
C ARG A 54 -1.78 8.76 23.20
N SER A 55 -1.88 9.40 22.03
CA SER A 55 -2.41 10.75 21.86
C SER A 55 -3.43 11.05 22.97
N MET A 56 -3.01 11.77 24.02
CA MET A 56 -3.58 11.80 25.39
C MET A 56 -5.02 12.37 25.45
N LEU A 57 -5.69 12.46 24.31
CA LEU A 57 -6.98 13.08 24.06
C LEU A 57 -7.86 12.31 23.05
N GLY A 58 -7.47 11.11 22.58
CA GLY A 58 -8.28 10.34 21.62
C GLY A 58 -8.49 11.07 20.29
N LEU A 59 -7.45 11.71 19.75
CA LEU A 59 -7.51 12.66 18.64
C LEU A 59 -7.58 12.03 17.23
N GLY A 60 -7.28 10.73 17.09
CA GLY A 60 -7.45 10.00 15.82
C GLY A 60 -6.19 9.59 15.05
N ASN A 61 -5.00 9.72 15.63
CA ASN A 61 -3.73 9.34 14.99
C ASN A 61 -3.50 7.81 14.99
N TYR A 62 -4.27 7.09 14.16
CA TYR A 62 -4.18 5.64 14.03
C TYR A 62 -2.99 5.22 13.15
N ASP A 63 -2.33 4.13 13.53
CA ASP A 63 -1.24 3.51 12.76
C ASP A 63 -1.77 2.57 11.66
N ILE A 64 -0.83 2.00 10.90
CA ILE A 64 -1.15 1.04 9.81
C ILE A 64 -1.84 -0.22 10.32
N ASN A 65 -1.55 -0.71 11.53
CA ASN A 65 -2.13 -1.94 12.04
C ASN A 65 -3.63 -1.78 12.28
N VAL A 66 -4.04 -0.61 12.77
CA VAL A 66 -5.47 -0.27 12.89
C VAL A 66 -6.15 -0.24 11.52
N ILE A 67 -5.49 0.34 10.50
CA ILE A 67 -6.00 0.37 9.12
C ILE A 67 -6.12 -1.05 8.56
N MET A 68 -5.09 -1.88 8.67
CA MET A 68 -5.09 -3.27 8.20
C MET A 68 -6.22 -4.08 8.87
N ALA A 69 -6.34 -4.01 10.19
CA ALA A 69 -7.41 -4.70 10.91
C ALA A 69 -8.80 -4.19 10.52
N ALA A 70 -8.96 -2.90 10.20
CA ALA A 70 -10.22 -2.35 9.71
C ALA A 70 -10.55 -2.88 8.30
N LEU A 71 -9.58 -2.94 7.39
CA LEU A 71 -9.73 -3.50 6.05
C LEU A 71 -10.13 -4.97 6.10
N GLN A 72 -9.51 -5.75 6.98
CA GLN A 72 -9.80 -7.18 7.17
C GLN A 72 -11.25 -7.44 7.57
N LYS A 73 -11.84 -6.57 8.40
CA LYS A 73 -13.28 -6.65 8.75
C LYS A 73 -14.21 -6.46 7.54
N LYS A 74 -13.70 -5.91 6.43
CA LYS A 74 -14.43 -5.73 5.16
C LYS A 74 -13.99 -6.73 4.08
N GLY A 75 -13.20 -7.75 4.42
CA GLY A 75 -12.71 -8.75 3.47
C GLY A 75 -11.64 -8.22 2.52
N CYS A 76 -10.97 -7.14 2.90
CA CYS A 76 -9.85 -6.56 2.15
C CYS A 76 -8.55 -6.72 2.93
N GLU A 77 -7.45 -6.78 2.20
CA GLU A 77 -6.10 -6.76 2.75
C GLU A 77 -5.33 -5.55 2.22
N ALA A 78 -4.36 -5.08 3.00
CA ALA A 78 -3.43 -4.04 2.57
C ALA A 78 -2.04 -4.65 2.37
N VAL A 79 -1.56 -4.61 1.13
CA VAL A 79 -0.24 -5.09 0.76
C VAL A 79 0.71 -3.90 0.69
N TRP A 80 1.81 -3.97 1.43
CA TRP A 80 2.86 -2.94 1.36
C TRP A 80 3.58 -3.04 0.02
N PHE A 81 3.51 -2.00 -0.80
CA PHE A 81 4.20 -1.95 -2.08
C PHE A 81 5.69 -1.69 -1.90
N ASP A 82 6.51 -2.54 -2.53
CA ASP A 82 7.96 -2.35 -2.59
C ASP A 82 8.31 -1.24 -3.58
N LYS A 83 8.76 -0.09 -3.07
CA LYS A 83 9.09 1.10 -3.87
C LYS A 83 10.25 0.90 -4.85
N ARG A 84 11.00 -0.19 -4.71
CA ARG A 84 12.07 -0.56 -5.66
C ARG A 84 11.50 -1.11 -6.97
N LYS A 85 10.22 -1.54 -6.97
CA LYS A 85 9.53 -2.04 -8.16
C LYS A 85 8.85 -0.90 -8.91
N ASP A 86 8.76 -1.03 -10.23
CA ASP A 86 7.96 -0.13 -11.06
C ASP A 86 6.46 -0.36 -10.76
N PRO A 87 5.67 0.66 -10.35
CA PRO A 87 4.22 0.55 -10.18
C PRO A 87 3.47 0.02 -11.41
N GLY A 88 4.07 0.08 -12.60
CA GLY A 88 3.55 -0.54 -13.81
C GLY A 88 3.38 -2.06 -13.73
N CYS A 89 3.95 -2.73 -12.71
CA CYS A 89 3.68 -4.14 -12.44
C CYS A 89 2.32 -4.40 -11.77
N LEU A 90 1.59 -3.36 -11.33
CA LEU A 90 0.31 -3.51 -10.63
C LEU A 90 -0.82 -3.86 -11.60
N ASP A 91 -1.57 -4.92 -11.31
CA ASP A 91 -2.81 -5.23 -12.01
C ASP A 91 -3.95 -4.41 -11.40
N LEU A 92 -4.17 -3.21 -11.95
CA LEU A 92 -5.17 -2.26 -11.48
C LEU A 92 -6.61 -2.80 -11.51
N SER A 93 -6.89 -3.87 -12.27
CA SER A 93 -8.22 -4.45 -12.35
C SER A 93 -8.64 -5.21 -11.09
N ASN A 94 -7.66 -5.74 -10.35
CA ASN A 94 -7.87 -6.51 -9.11
C ASN A 94 -7.69 -5.67 -7.83
N ILE A 95 -7.41 -4.37 -7.98
CA ILE A 95 -7.11 -3.46 -6.88
C ILE A 95 -8.34 -2.64 -6.50
N CYS A 96 -8.73 -2.69 -5.23
CA CYS A 96 -9.86 -1.91 -4.71
C CYS A 96 -9.52 -0.42 -4.55
N GLY A 97 -8.25 -0.12 -4.23
CA GLY A 97 -7.72 1.23 -4.12
C GLY A 97 -6.33 1.23 -3.49
N PHE A 98 -5.84 2.41 -3.14
CA PHE A 98 -4.52 2.60 -2.55
C PHE A 98 -4.61 3.48 -1.31
N ILE A 99 -3.73 3.22 -0.36
CA ILE A 99 -3.51 4.06 0.81
C ILE A 99 -2.06 4.54 0.78
N LEU A 100 -1.87 5.86 0.77
CA LEU A 100 -0.55 6.50 0.87
C LEU A 100 -0.35 7.02 2.29
N ASN A 101 0.82 6.74 2.86
CA ASN A 101 1.30 7.39 4.07
C ASN A 101 2.33 8.45 3.70
N VAL A 102 2.00 9.72 3.92
CA VAL A 102 2.89 10.82 3.56
C VAL A 102 3.35 11.61 4.79
N PRO A 103 4.56 12.19 4.79
CA PRO A 103 4.91 13.17 5.80
C PRO A 103 3.98 14.38 5.69
N SER A 104 3.57 14.91 6.83
CA SER A 104 2.70 16.08 6.93
C SER A 104 3.24 17.05 7.95
N ASP A 105 3.37 18.30 7.52
CA ASP A 105 3.68 19.40 8.40
C ASP A 105 2.43 19.87 9.15
N TYR A 106 2.63 20.34 10.38
CA TYR A 106 1.59 20.97 11.18
C TYR A 106 1.83 22.48 11.24
N LYS A 107 0.85 23.26 10.77
CA LYS A 107 0.87 24.72 10.86
C LYS A 107 0.07 25.14 12.09
N LEU A 108 0.71 25.82 13.05
CA LEU A 108 0.04 26.48 14.16
C LEU A 108 0.15 28.00 13.96
N GLY A 109 -0.91 28.63 13.47
CA GLY A 109 -0.89 30.04 13.07
C GLY A 109 0.13 30.28 11.95
N PHE A 110 1.07 31.20 12.17
CA PHE A 110 2.16 31.52 11.23
C PHE A 110 3.42 30.65 11.41
N VAL A 111 3.44 29.77 12.42
CA VAL A 111 4.61 28.95 12.74
C VAL A 111 4.42 27.52 12.19
N MET A 112 5.38 27.08 11.37
CA MET A 112 5.50 25.66 11.04
C MET A 112 6.21 24.95 12.20
N LEU A 113 5.47 24.08 12.89
CA LEU A 113 6.08 23.29 13.96
C LEU A 113 6.87 22.13 13.32
N PRO A 114 8.10 21.84 13.77
CA PRO A 114 8.92 20.76 13.25
C PRO A 114 8.45 19.37 13.74
N LEU A 115 7.15 19.20 13.98
CA LEU A 115 6.56 17.90 14.29
C LEU A 115 6.19 17.22 12.96
N ARG A 116 7.08 16.34 12.49
CA ARG A 116 6.79 15.45 11.36
C ARG A 116 5.68 14.49 11.77
N ARG A 117 4.46 14.75 11.29
CA ARG A 117 3.33 13.83 11.45
C ARG A 117 3.17 13.00 10.19
N ARG A 118 2.46 11.89 10.34
CA ARG A 118 2.06 11.03 9.23
C ARG A 118 0.62 11.36 8.86
N HIS A 119 0.31 11.25 7.58
CA HIS A 119 -1.01 11.52 7.04
C HIS A 119 -1.40 10.44 6.05
N TRP A 120 -2.61 9.91 6.23
CA TRP A 120 -3.16 8.85 5.41
C TRP A 120 -4.02 9.44 4.30
N ILE A 121 -3.67 9.12 3.06
CA ILE A 121 -4.37 9.54 1.86
C ILE A 121 -4.93 8.31 1.17
N THR A 122 -6.12 8.43 0.59
CA THR A 122 -6.71 7.37 -0.23
C THR A 122 -6.70 7.78 -1.69
N ILE A 123 -6.41 6.81 -2.56
CA ILE A 123 -6.62 6.91 -4.00
C ILE A 123 -7.56 5.79 -4.42
N ARG A 124 -8.59 6.12 -5.20
CA ARG A 124 -9.57 5.13 -5.65
C ARG A 124 -10.05 5.40 -7.07
N GLN A 125 -10.29 4.32 -7.81
CA GLN A 125 -10.98 4.37 -9.09
C GLN A 125 -12.49 4.52 -8.88
N ILE A 126 -13.08 5.51 -9.54
CA ILE A 126 -14.52 5.80 -9.52
C ILE A 126 -14.94 6.09 -10.96
N GLN A 127 -15.87 5.30 -11.49
CA GLN A 127 -16.38 5.45 -12.87
C GLN A 127 -15.25 5.52 -13.93
N GLY A 128 -14.22 4.67 -13.76
CA GLY A 128 -13.10 4.55 -14.71
C GLY A 128 -11.94 5.53 -14.52
N ASN A 129 -12.07 6.53 -13.64
CA ASN A 129 -11.00 7.48 -13.35
C ASN A 129 -10.50 7.34 -11.90
N PHE A 130 -9.22 7.55 -11.67
CA PHE A 130 -8.61 7.60 -10.36
C PHE A 130 -8.67 9.01 -9.78
N TYR A 131 -8.98 9.07 -8.48
CA TYR A 131 -9.05 10.31 -7.73
C TYR A 131 -8.17 10.22 -6.49
N ASN A 132 -7.46 11.30 -6.20
CA ASN A 132 -6.89 11.56 -4.89
C ASN A 132 -8.01 12.05 -3.98
N LEU A 133 -8.28 11.27 -2.93
CA LEU A 133 -9.30 11.50 -1.91
C LEU A 133 -8.68 11.88 -0.57
N ASP A 134 -7.57 12.62 -0.61
CA ASP A 134 -6.99 13.23 0.58
C ASP A 134 -8.04 14.07 1.31
N SER A 135 -8.32 13.69 2.55
CA SER A 135 -9.30 14.34 3.41
C SER A 135 -8.97 15.81 3.72
N LYS A 136 -7.73 16.28 3.46
CA LYS A 136 -7.35 17.70 3.55
C LYS A 136 -7.74 18.53 2.33
N LEU A 137 -8.08 17.90 1.20
CA LEU A 137 -8.52 18.59 0.00
C LEU A 137 -9.97 19.04 0.13
N ASP A 138 -10.27 20.18 -0.50
CA ASP A 138 -11.63 20.71 -0.54
C ASP A 138 -12.59 19.88 -1.40
N SER A 139 -12.06 19.14 -2.36
CA SER A 139 -12.79 18.24 -3.23
C SER A 139 -11.86 17.14 -3.77
N PRO A 140 -12.40 15.99 -4.20
CA PRO A 140 -11.63 14.97 -4.92
C PRO A 140 -10.83 15.56 -6.06
N GLN A 141 -9.53 15.26 -6.10
CA GLN A 141 -8.65 15.69 -7.18
C GLN A 141 -8.52 14.57 -8.20
N LEU A 142 -8.89 14.85 -9.45
CA LEU A 142 -8.74 13.90 -10.56
C LEU A 142 -7.25 13.66 -10.83
N ILE A 143 -6.85 12.39 -10.81
CA ILE A 143 -5.52 11.95 -11.27
C ILE A 143 -5.59 11.61 -12.76
N GLY A 144 -6.61 10.85 -13.17
CA GLY A 144 -6.80 10.45 -14.58
C GLY A 144 -7.13 8.97 -14.70
N ARG A 145 -6.65 8.31 -15.76
CA ARG A 145 -6.84 6.88 -15.99
C ARG A 145 -5.63 6.07 -15.53
N ASN A 146 -5.53 4.81 -15.96
CA ASN A 146 -4.49 3.87 -15.56
C ASN A 146 -3.07 4.43 -15.77
N THR A 147 -2.77 4.97 -16.95
CA THR A 147 -1.44 5.53 -17.26
C THR A 147 -1.10 6.71 -16.34
N ASP A 148 -2.07 7.59 -16.11
CA ASP A 148 -1.88 8.79 -15.29
C ASP A 148 -1.68 8.41 -13.82
N LEU A 149 -2.39 7.38 -13.34
CA LEU A 149 -2.18 6.82 -12.02
C LEU A 149 -0.76 6.26 -11.86
N ILE A 150 -0.28 5.46 -12.82
CA ILE A 150 1.06 4.87 -12.72
C ILE A 150 2.13 5.98 -12.67
N THR A 151 2.02 7.01 -13.51
CA THR A 151 2.90 8.18 -13.47
C THR A 151 2.83 8.88 -12.12
N TYR A 152 1.62 9.14 -11.62
CA TYR A 152 1.40 9.76 -10.31
C TYR A 152 2.03 8.93 -9.17
N LEU A 153 1.86 7.61 -9.16
CA LEU A 153 2.44 6.73 -8.14
C LEU A 153 3.97 6.73 -8.21
N LYS A 154 4.56 6.74 -9.40
CA LYS A 154 6.03 6.88 -9.57
C LYS A 154 6.53 8.15 -8.89
N GLU A 155 5.93 9.29 -9.19
CA GLU A 155 6.27 10.58 -8.57
C GLU A 155 6.12 10.57 -7.04
N GLN A 156 5.08 9.91 -6.52
CA GLN A 156 4.93 9.77 -5.06
C GLN A 156 6.04 8.90 -4.45
N LEU A 157 6.44 7.83 -5.12
CA LEU A 157 7.41 6.87 -4.57
C LEU A 157 8.88 7.33 -4.64
N GLU A 158 9.19 8.38 -5.42
CA GLU A 158 10.51 9.01 -5.41
C GLU A 158 10.90 9.55 -4.01
N CYS A 159 9.91 9.95 -3.21
CA CYS A 159 10.13 10.38 -1.84
C CYS A 159 10.26 9.18 -0.90
N LYS A 160 11.47 8.95 -0.37
CA LYS A 160 11.75 7.83 0.55
C LYS A 160 10.87 7.80 1.80
N GLU A 161 10.37 8.95 2.24
CA GLU A 161 9.49 9.03 3.42
C GLU A 161 8.04 8.62 3.13
N LYS A 162 7.60 8.47 1.87
CA LYS A 162 6.20 8.12 1.54
C LYS A 162 6.02 6.62 1.39
N GLU A 163 5.09 6.00 2.11
CA GLU A 163 4.76 4.58 1.95
C GLU A 163 3.48 4.40 1.13
N LEU A 164 3.43 3.34 0.32
CA LEU A 164 2.25 2.96 -0.48
C LEU A 164 1.76 1.58 -0.06
N PHE A 165 0.46 1.50 0.18
CA PHE A 165 -0.26 0.27 0.44
C PHE A 165 -1.30 0.05 -0.66
N VAL A 166 -1.29 -1.12 -1.26
CA VAL A 166 -2.26 -1.57 -2.26
C VAL A 166 -3.37 -2.30 -1.53
N VAL A 167 -4.62 -1.84 -1.68
CA VAL A 167 -5.78 -2.47 -1.04
C VAL A 167 -6.47 -3.37 -2.04
N VAL A 168 -6.59 -4.64 -1.69
CA VAL A 168 -7.13 -5.71 -2.54
C VAL A 168 -8.14 -6.54 -1.76
N SER A 169 -8.94 -7.35 -2.43
CA SER A 169 -9.74 -8.36 -1.73
C SER A 169 -8.83 -9.43 -1.13
N LYS A 170 -9.30 -10.09 -0.07
CA LYS A 170 -8.57 -11.18 0.56
C LYS A 170 -8.18 -12.29 -0.44
N GLU A 171 -9.09 -12.66 -1.33
CA GLU A 171 -8.82 -13.68 -2.36
C GLU A 171 -7.71 -13.26 -3.35
N VAL A 172 -7.70 -11.98 -3.75
CA VAL A 172 -6.66 -11.44 -4.65
C VAL A 172 -5.30 -11.42 -3.97
N GLU A 173 -5.27 -11.11 -2.67
CA GLU A 173 -4.05 -11.16 -1.86
C GLU A 173 -3.52 -12.60 -1.76
N GLU A 174 -4.36 -13.56 -1.38
CA GLU A 174 -3.99 -14.99 -1.27
C GLU A 174 -3.42 -15.55 -2.58
N LYS A 175 -3.96 -15.12 -3.73
CA LYS A 175 -3.51 -15.54 -5.06
C LYS A 175 -2.42 -14.65 -5.67
N GLN A 176 -2.03 -13.58 -4.99
CA GLN A 176 -1.08 -12.56 -5.47
C GLN A 176 -1.45 -11.98 -6.85
N GLN A 177 -2.75 -11.84 -7.14
CA GLN A 177 -3.29 -11.38 -8.43
C GLN A 177 -3.31 -9.85 -8.60
N TRP A 178 -2.76 -9.13 -7.62
CA TRP A 178 -2.65 -7.67 -7.62
C TRP A 178 -1.39 -7.17 -8.35
N MET A 179 -0.48 -8.07 -8.70
CA MET A 179 0.73 -7.80 -9.48
C MET A 179 0.76 -8.72 -10.70
N HIS A 180 1.13 -8.18 -11.86
CA HIS A 180 1.46 -8.99 -13.02
C HIS A 180 2.63 -9.90 -12.66
N GLN A 181 2.37 -11.20 -12.60
CA GLN A 181 3.43 -12.17 -12.46
C GLN A 181 4.35 -12.01 -13.67
N TYR A 182 5.65 -11.85 -13.42
CA TYR A 182 6.63 -12.03 -14.48
C TYR A 182 6.47 -13.47 -14.96
N SER A 183 5.72 -13.67 -16.04
CA SER A 183 5.90 -14.86 -16.87
C SER A 183 7.33 -14.77 -17.36
N GLY A 184 8.24 -15.49 -16.69
CA GLY A 184 9.54 -15.77 -17.24
C GLY A 184 9.29 -16.43 -18.59
N ASN A 185 9.40 -15.64 -19.67
CA ASN A 185 9.37 -16.20 -20.99
C ASN A 185 10.56 -17.15 -21.06
N ASN A 186 10.25 -18.45 -21.03
CA ASN A 186 11.14 -19.50 -21.46
C ASN A 186 11.82 -19.03 -22.75
N TYR A 187 13.11 -18.75 -22.66
CA TYR A 187 13.98 -18.82 -23.83
C TYR A 187 13.89 -20.26 -24.33
N GLN A 188 12.95 -20.53 -25.24
CA GLN A 188 13.05 -21.68 -26.11
C GLN A 188 14.23 -21.39 -27.04
N VAL A 189 15.40 -21.85 -26.62
CA VAL A 189 16.53 -22.04 -27.52
C VAL A 189 16.07 -23.07 -28.55
N GLN A 190 15.65 -22.59 -29.71
CA GLN A 190 15.55 -23.43 -30.89
C GLN A 190 16.98 -23.85 -31.25
N ASN A 191 17.31 -25.07 -30.86
CA ASN A 191 18.52 -25.75 -31.31
C ASN A 191 18.40 -25.97 -32.83
N LYS A 192 18.92 -25.04 -33.62
CA LYS A 192 19.30 -25.28 -35.02
C LYS A 192 20.82 -25.13 -35.10
N GLY A 193 21.47 -26.27 -35.36
CA GLY A 193 22.90 -26.35 -35.50
C GLY A 193 23.45 -25.66 -36.76
N ASN A 194 24.77 -25.55 -36.72
CA ASN A 194 25.75 -25.30 -37.78
C ASN A 194 26.06 -23.83 -38.14
N GLY A 195 27.32 -23.46 -37.92
CA GLY A 195 28.02 -22.42 -38.65
C GLY A 195 28.93 -21.55 -37.78
N ALA A 196 30.24 -21.77 -37.88
CA ALA A 196 31.28 -21.05 -37.16
C ALA A 196 31.47 -19.60 -37.64
N CYS A 197 31.76 -18.66 -36.73
CA CYS A 197 32.99 -17.83 -36.72
C CYS A 197 32.97 -16.72 -35.62
N GLU A 198 34.03 -16.72 -34.82
CA GLU A 198 34.82 -15.64 -34.21
C GLU A 198 34.22 -14.38 -33.50
N SER A 199 34.71 -14.22 -32.26
CA SER A 199 35.19 -13.02 -31.54
C SER A 199 34.21 -12.03 -30.86
N ASP A 200 34.18 -12.16 -29.53
CA ASP A 200 34.37 -11.12 -28.50
C ASP A 200 33.60 -9.79 -28.59
N HIS A 201 32.55 -9.68 -27.78
CA HIS A 201 32.43 -8.62 -26.76
C HIS A 201 31.32 -8.95 -25.74
N SER A 202 31.72 -9.24 -24.51
CA SER A 202 30.85 -9.42 -23.35
C SER A 202 30.42 -8.07 -22.77
N PRO A 203 29.15 -7.91 -22.33
CA PRO A 203 28.85 -7.08 -21.17
C PRO A 203 28.53 -7.96 -19.97
N SER A 204 29.24 -7.72 -18.87
CA SER A 204 29.09 -8.37 -17.57
C SER A 204 27.67 -8.24 -17.02
N LEU A 205 27.05 -9.39 -16.74
CA LEU A 205 25.87 -9.49 -15.87
C LEU A 205 26.30 -9.23 -14.42
N ASN A 206 25.61 -8.30 -13.76
CA ASN A 206 25.89 -7.92 -12.38
C ASN A 206 25.39 -8.98 -11.39
N ASP A 207 26.17 -9.16 -10.33
CA ASP A 207 26.16 -10.22 -9.32
C ASP A 207 25.01 -10.14 -8.28
N CYS A 208 23.91 -9.42 -8.57
CA CYS A 208 22.84 -9.18 -7.57
C CYS A 208 21.63 -10.12 -7.66
N ASP A 209 21.54 -10.99 -8.67
CA ASP A 209 20.31 -11.77 -8.94
C ASP A 209 20.34 -13.21 -8.38
N VAL A 210 21.43 -13.63 -7.72
CA VAL A 210 21.59 -15.03 -7.24
C VAL A 210 21.18 -15.22 -5.77
N GLU A 211 21.05 -14.16 -4.98
CA GLU A 211 20.75 -14.30 -3.53
C GLU A 211 19.25 -14.43 -3.19
N CYS A 212 18.34 -14.14 -4.12
CA CYS A 212 16.89 -14.12 -3.82
C CYS A 212 16.22 -15.52 -3.85
N LEU A 213 16.97 -16.60 -4.12
CA LEU A 213 16.45 -17.97 -4.25
C LEU A 213 16.92 -18.95 -3.15
N ARG A 214 17.50 -18.45 -2.03
CA ARG A 214 18.01 -19.31 -0.95
C ARG A 214 17.45 -19.03 0.45
N VAL A 215 16.20 -18.62 0.57
CA VAL A 215 15.52 -18.61 1.89
C VAL A 215 14.10 -19.14 1.78
N SER A 216 13.99 -20.43 1.45
CA SER A 216 12.78 -21.20 1.71
C SER A 216 13.12 -22.69 1.68
N ASP A 217 13.94 -23.13 2.64
CA ASP A 217 14.05 -24.55 3.01
C ASP A 217 14.66 -24.64 4.42
N VAL A 218 13.81 -24.53 5.45
CA VAL A 218 14.00 -25.31 6.68
C VAL A 218 12.61 -25.66 7.23
N SER A 219 12.07 -26.79 6.80
CA SER A 219 11.05 -27.52 7.56
C SER A 219 11.67 -28.78 8.15
N ASN A 220 11.41 -28.98 9.43
CA ASN A 220 11.31 -30.27 10.14
C ASN A 220 12.46 -31.27 10.03
N CYS A 221 13.23 -31.38 11.11
CA CYS A 221 13.74 -32.66 11.59
C CYS A 221 13.41 -32.79 13.09
N ALA A 222 12.41 -33.64 13.38
CA ALA A 222 12.27 -34.30 14.66
C ALA A 222 12.95 -35.68 14.53
N VAL A 223 13.92 -36.02 15.37
CA VAL A 223 14.21 -37.41 15.79
C VAL A 223 14.81 -37.41 17.21
N ASN A 224 14.28 -38.34 18.01
CA ASN A 224 14.60 -38.80 19.36
C ASN A 224 16.09 -39.04 19.70
N GLY A 225 16.37 -39.09 21.01
CA GLY A 225 17.16 -40.18 21.61
C GLY A 225 18.45 -39.83 22.37
N ASP A 226 18.34 -39.84 23.70
CA ASP A 226 19.24 -40.38 24.74
C ASP A 226 20.68 -39.87 25.01
N ASN A 227 20.97 -39.90 26.33
CA ASN A 227 22.25 -40.05 27.05
C ASN A 227 23.01 -38.79 27.51
N PHE A 228 22.72 -38.32 28.73
CA PHE A 228 23.49 -38.52 29.99
C PHE A 228 23.00 -37.57 31.08
#